data_AF-A0A7I4YU35-F1
#
_entry.id   AF-A0A7I4YU35-F1
#
_cell.length_a   1.000
_cell.length_b   1.000
_cell.length_c   1.000
_cell.angle_alpha   90.00
_cell.angle_beta   90.00
_cell.angle_gamma   90.00
#
_symmetry.space_group_name_H-M   'P 1'
#
loop_
_entity.id
_entity.type
_entity.pdbx_description
1 polymer ?
#
loop_
_entity_poly.entity_id
_entity_poly.type
_entity_poly.pdbx_seq_one_letter_code
_entity_poly.pdbx_strand_id
1 'polypeptide(L)'
;MKALVFAVTFLSYGLYHSSRKTLSGVKTSVTNDWLDNATHKALFNSEYEARTFLGTLDAAFMIAYATGLFFWGWLGDRLNPKYVIATGMVGSGVMLTLFGAFPKWFDFYNAAYYVLTYLLFGLMQACGWPSEIAIMANWFGKANRGFVMGVWASCQPLGNVFGSFFTSWILPFGYENAFFMNGLLMLIGAFVVMISIDPKPKETQYSQLHNEESGERSHAVEGEPIKILDAILLPGVLAYCLCNACLKLVNYAFFFWLPLYLTEAYHWEETTADQLSIWYDIGGIIGSVVGGYISDKLGCRAPLIVAMLICSIGSLFVYAHIGAHMIWNAFFMTVVGVTVSGPYNLIVGTISIDLGSQPILAANAQAMSTVSGLLDGTGSAGSAIGQILVPIMQNSLGWESVFYLFMLLNTLAICCIMKRCVMDLKPWLSSISSSPELSPLLNDSPHED
;
A
#
# COMPACT_ATOMS: atom_id res chain seq x y z
N MET A 1 23.81 -3.62 -9.33
CA MET A 1 22.51 -3.76 -10.04
C MET A 1 21.33 -4.01 -9.09
N LYS A 2 21.32 -5.06 -8.24
CA LYS A 2 20.23 -5.31 -7.27
C LYS A 2 19.86 -4.10 -6.40
N ALA A 3 20.84 -3.43 -5.81
CA ALA A 3 20.61 -2.23 -4.99
C ALA A 3 20.02 -1.05 -5.79
N LEU A 4 20.41 -0.89 -7.06
CA LEU A 4 19.85 0.13 -7.94
C LEU A 4 18.37 -0.17 -8.25
N VAL A 5 18.06 -1.40 -8.64
CA VAL A 5 16.67 -1.82 -8.92
C VAL A 5 15.82 -1.62 -7.68
N PHE A 6 16.30 -2.06 -6.51
CA PHE A 6 15.62 -1.83 -5.22
C PHE A 6 15.35 -0.35 -4.98
N ALA A 7 16.38 0.50 -5.08
CA ALA A 7 16.26 1.92 -4.77
C ALA A 7 15.31 2.62 -5.74
N VAL A 8 15.38 2.31 -7.04
CA VAL A 8 14.54 2.97 -8.05
C VAL A 8 13.09 2.50 -7.92
N THR A 9 12.80 1.21 -7.72
CA THR A 9 11.42 0.73 -7.51
C THR A 9 10.85 1.24 -6.18
N PHE A 10 11.68 1.32 -5.14
CA PHE A 10 11.30 1.87 -3.85
C PHE A 10 10.92 3.36 -3.97
N LEU A 11 11.76 4.15 -4.66
CA LEU A 11 11.50 5.58 -4.86
C LEU A 11 10.34 5.82 -5.82
N SER A 12 10.20 5.05 -6.91
CA SER A 12 9.09 5.20 -7.84
C SER A 12 7.75 4.97 -7.16
N TYR A 13 7.63 3.93 -6.33
CA TYR A 13 6.39 3.72 -5.58
C TYR A 13 6.15 4.73 -4.47
N GLY A 14 7.23 5.18 -3.83
CA GLY A 14 7.18 6.31 -2.90
C GLY A 14 6.59 7.55 -3.56
N LEU A 15 6.94 7.85 -4.81
CA LEU A 15 6.38 8.96 -5.59
C LEU A 15 4.89 8.75 -5.92
N TYR A 16 4.48 7.53 -6.29
CA TYR A 16 3.07 7.20 -6.45
C TYR A 16 2.28 7.55 -5.17
N HIS A 17 2.77 7.14 -4.00
CA HIS A 17 2.14 7.45 -2.72
C HIS A 17 2.17 8.94 -2.33
N SER A 18 3.30 9.63 -2.56
CA SER A 18 3.43 11.08 -2.38
C SER A 18 2.35 11.83 -3.15
N SER A 19 2.15 11.46 -4.43
CA SER A 19 1.16 12.08 -5.31
C SER A 19 -0.30 11.82 -4.90
N ARG A 20 -0.60 10.67 -4.27
CA ARG A 20 -1.93 10.36 -3.71
C ARG A 20 -2.23 11.21 -2.47
N LYS A 21 -1.19 11.52 -1.69
CA LYS A 21 -1.34 12.26 -0.43
C LYS A 21 -1.65 13.74 -0.65
N THR A 22 -1.36 14.29 -1.83
CA THR A 22 -1.53 15.71 -2.15
C THR A 22 -2.94 16.22 -1.82
N LEU A 23 -4.00 15.57 -2.31
CA LEU A 23 -5.38 16.02 -2.03
C LEU A 23 -5.68 16.00 -0.53
N SER A 24 -5.24 14.97 0.19
CA SER A 24 -5.47 14.84 1.64
C SER A 24 -4.88 16.00 2.44
N GLY A 25 -3.76 16.57 2.00
CA GLY A 25 -3.10 17.69 2.69
C GLY A 25 -3.64 19.08 2.31
N VAL A 26 -4.55 19.18 1.34
CA VAL A 26 -5.12 20.46 0.87
C VAL A 26 -6.65 20.49 0.85
N LYS A 27 -7.32 19.51 1.48
CA LYS A 27 -8.79 19.39 1.47
C LYS A 27 -9.47 20.67 1.94
N THR A 28 -8.94 21.33 2.97
CA THR A 28 -9.54 22.57 3.51
C THR A 28 -9.37 23.71 2.52
N SER A 29 -8.16 23.89 1.97
CA SER A 29 -7.85 24.94 0.99
C SER A 29 -8.68 24.80 -0.29
N VAL A 30 -8.81 23.59 -0.83
CA VAL A 30 -9.64 23.31 -2.02
C VAL A 30 -11.12 23.53 -1.73
N THR A 31 -11.60 23.16 -0.55
CA THR A 31 -12.99 23.39 -0.13
C THR A 31 -13.30 24.88 -0.07
N ASN A 32 -12.41 25.67 0.55
CA ASN A 32 -12.57 27.12 0.61
C ASN A 32 -12.61 27.75 -0.77
N ASP A 33 -11.77 27.27 -1.69
CA ASP A 33 -11.77 27.76 -3.07
C ASP A 33 -13.09 27.44 -3.77
N TRP A 34 -13.60 26.21 -3.69
CA TRP A 34 -14.89 25.84 -4.31
C TRP A 34 -16.10 26.62 -3.79
N LEU A 35 -16.01 27.19 -2.59
CA LEU A 35 -17.07 28.00 -1.98
C LEU A 35 -16.88 29.49 -2.23
N ASP A 36 -15.72 29.91 -2.74
CA ASP A 36 -15.43 31.31 -2.98
C ASP A 36 -16.29 31.84 -4.13
N ASN A 37 -17.16 32.80 -3.78
CA ASN A 37 -18.02 33.50 -4.73
C ASN A 37 -17.55 34.95 -4.99
N ALA A 38 -16.43 35.36 -4.38
CA ALA A 38 -15.85 36.68 -4.55
C ALA A 38 -14.85 36.71 -5.70
N THR A 39 -14.05 35.64 -5.87
CA THR A 39 -13.04 35.57 -6.95
C THR A 39 -13.55 34.88 -8.21
N HIS A 40 -14.45 33.89 -8.08
CA HIS A 40 -14.99 33.13 -9.19
C HIS A 40 -16.41 32.66 -8.88
N LYS A 41 -17.05 31.97 -9.84
CA LYS A 41 -18.37 31.37 -9.59
C LYS A 41 -18.19 30.15 -8.69
N ALA A 42 -18.72 30.24 -7.47
CA ALA A 42 -18.69 29.13 -6.52
C ALA A 42 -19.23 27.83 -7.14
N LEU A 43 -18.48 26.75 -6.95
CA LEU A 43 -18.85 25.41 -7.41
C LEU A 43 -19.95 24.80 -6.53
N PHE A 44 -19.91 25.09 -5.23
CA PHE A 44 -20.87 24.62 -4.24
C PHE A 44 -21.42 25.79 -3.43
N ASN A 45 -22.65 25.65 -2.90
CA ASN A 45 -23.28 26.73 -2.13
C ASN A 45 -23.09 26.56 -0.61
N SER A 46 -22.60 25.40 -0.17
CA SER A 46 -22.39 25.10 1.23
C SER A 46 -21.19 24.19 1.46
N GLU A 47 -20.59 24.33 2.65
CA GLU A 47 -19.48 23.48 3.08
C GLU A 47 -19.87 21.99 3.14
N TYR A 48 -21.14 21.70 3.45
CA TYR A 48 -21.68 20.34 3.45
C TYR A 48 -21.63 19.69 2.06
N GLU A 49 -22.03 20.41 1.01
CA GLU A 49 -21.97 19.92 -0.37
C GLU A 49 -20.52 19.65 -0.80
N ALA A 50 -19.61 20.58 -0.51
CA ALA A 50 -18.19 20.45 -0.85
C ALA A 50 -17.52 19.26 -0.14
N ARG A 51 -17.79 19.07 1.16
CA ARG A 51 -17.28 17.92 1.94
C ARG A 51 -17.83 16.59 1.42
N THR A 52 -19.11 16.54 1.08
CA THR A 52 -19.74 15.35 0.47
C THR A 52 -19.09 15.03 -0.89
N PHE A 53 -18.76 16.07 -1.65
CA PHE A 53 -18.06 15.92 -2.91
C PHE A 53 -16.61 15.41 -2.75
N LEU A 54 -15.86 15.86 -1.73
CA LEU A 54 -14.54 15.29 -1.41
C LEU A 54 -14.63 13.78 -1.13
N GLY A 55 -15.60 13.34 -0.33
CA GLY A 55 -15.83 11.91 -0.10
C GLY A 55 -16.17 11.15 -1.38
N THR A 56 -16.92 11.78 -2.29
CA THR A 56 -17.23 11.22 -3.61
C THR A 56 -15.97 11.06 -4.48
N LEU A 57 -15.06 12.04 -4.44
CA LEU A 57 -13.78 11.96 -5.15
C LEU A 57 -12.89 10.84 -4.61
N ASP A 58 -12.72 10.75 -3.29
CA ASP A 58 -11.92 9.69 -2.66
C ASP A 58 -12.48 8.29 -2.98
N ALA A 59 -13.80 8.13 -2.96
CA ALA A 59 -14.47 6.89 -3.37
C ALA A 59 -14.28 6.59 -4.86
N ALA A 60 -14.47 7.59 -5.74
CA ALA A 60 -14.29 7.43 -7.19
C ALA A 60 -12.86 7.02 -7.55
N PHE A 61 -11.86 7.65 -6.90
CA PHE A 61 -10.46 7.26 -7.04
C PHE A 61 -10.24 5.81 -6.60
N MET A 62 -10.78 5.37 -5.46
CA MET A 62 -10.59 3.99 -5.00
C MET A 62 -11.26 2.95 -5.87
N ILE A 63 -12.45 3.24 -6.40
CA ILE A 63 -13.14 2.36 -7.35
C ILE A 63 -12.31 2.23 -8.64
N ALA A 64 -11.85 3.36 -9.18
CA ALA A 64 -10.97 3.39 -10.34
C ALA A 64 -9.68 2.62 -10.10
N TYR A 65 -9.03 2.86 -8.97
CA TYR A 65 -7.77 2.23 -8.58
C TYR A 65 -7.94 0.71 -8.39
N ALA A 66 -9.02 0.26 -7.75
CA ALA A 66 -9.35 -1.16 -7.61
C ALA A 66 -9.57 -1.84 -8.97
N THR A 67 -10.37 -1.21 -9.85
CA THR A 67 -10.62 -1.70 -11.22
C THR A 67 -9.33 -1.77 -12.02
N GLY A 68 -8.51 -0.72 -11.92
CA GLY A 68 -7.21 -0.64 -12.54
C GLY A 68 -6.26 -1.74 -12.05
N LEU A 69 -6.26 -2.10 -10.77
CA LEU A 69 -5.36 -3.13 -10.24
C LEU A 69 -5.66 -4.52 -10.80
N PHE A 70 -6.95 -4.85 -10.98
CA PHE A 70 -7.33 -6.10 -11.66
C PHE A 70 -6.87 -6.10 -13.12
N PHE A 71 -7.06 -4.97 -13.83
CA PHE A 71 -6.68 -4.83 -15.23
C PHE A 71 -5.15 -4.84 -15.42
N TRP A 72 -4.43 -4.00 -14.69
CA TRP A 72 -2.98 -3.86 -14.79
C TRP A 72 -2.22 -5.03 -14.20
N GLY A 73 -2.75 -5.73 -13.19
CA GLY A 73 -2.17 -6.99 -12.73
C GLY A 73 -2.21 -8.05 -13.83
N TRP A 74 -3.37 -8.21 -14.48
CA TRP A 74 -3.51 -9.13 -15.61
C TRP A 74 -2.63 -8.71 -16.80
N LEU A 75 -2.61 -7.43 -17.14
CA LEU A 75 -1.82 -6.93 -18.27
C LEU A 75 -0.31 -6.89 -17.96
N GLY A 76 0.08 -6.72 -16.70
CA GLY A 76 1.46 -6.61 -16.24
C GLY A 76 2.27 -7.89 -16.41
N ASP A 77 1.61 -9.05 -16.39
CA ASP A 77 2.25 -10.34 -16.73
C ASP A 77 2.47 -10.51 -18.26
N ARG A 78 1.86 -9.66 -19.10
CA ARG A 78 1.91 -9.73 -20.57
C ARG A 78 2.77 -8.63 -21.20
N LEU A 79 2.98 -7.55 -20.47
CA LEU A 79 3.78 -6.40 -20.90
C LEU A 79 5.09 -6.32 -20.15
N ASN A 80 6.03 -5.56 -20.69
CA ASN A 80 7.25 -5.25 -19.97
C ASN A 80 6.93 -4.29 -18.80
N PRO A 81 7.16 -4.70 -17.54
CA PRO A 81 6.72 -3.93 -16.37
C PRO A 81 7.40 -2.55 -16.27
N LYS A 82 8.59 -2.38 -16.85
CA LYS A 82 9.28 -1.08 -16.92
C LYS A 82 8.44 -0.03 -17.65
N TYR A 83 7.91 -0.39 -18.83
CA TYR A 83 7.10 0.53 -19.62
C TYR A 83 5.73 0.77 -18.98
N VAL A 84 5.15 -0.25 -18.35
CA VAL A 84 3.90 -0.10 -17.59
C VAL A 84 4.07 0.89 -16.45
N ILE A 85 5.12 0.77 -15.63
CA ILE A 85 5.42 1.70 -14.53
C ILE A 85 5.62 3.11 -15.08
N ALA A 86 6.46 3.30 -16.11
CA ALA A 86 6.76 4.62 -16.63
C ALA A 86 5.51 5.31 -17.24
N THR A 87 4.71 4.58 -18.01
CA THR A 87 3.46 5.12 -18.59
C THR A 87 2.45 5.50 -17.51
N GLY A 88 2.32 4.67 -16.47
CA GLY A 88 1.54 4.99 -15.28
C GLY A 88 2.00 6.23 -14.55
N MET A 89 3.31 6.41 -14.38
CA MET A 89 3.87 7.57 -13.70
C MET A 89 3.62 8.84 -14.50
N VAL A 90 3.84 8.80 -15.82
CA VAL A 90 3.54 9.92 -16.73
C VAL A 90 2.05 10.26 -16.69
N GLY A 91 1.19 9.26 -16.88
CA GLY A 91 -0.26 9.45 -16.85
C GLY A 91 -0.74 10.01 -15.51
N SER A 92 -0.22 9.50 -14.40
CA SER A 92 -0.54 9.98 -13.05
C SER A 92 -0.12 11.42 -12.84
N GLY A 93 1.09 11.82 -13.25
CA GLY A 93 1.58 13.19 -13.10
C GLY A 93 0.76 14.20 -13.92
N VAL A 94 0.40 13.81 -15.15
CA VAL A 94 -0.48 14.62 -16.00
C VAL A 94 -1.87 14.75 -15.40
N MET A 95 -2.51 13.63 -15.02
CA MET A 95 -3.87 13.66 -14.47
C MET A 95 -3.95 14.41 -13.14
N LEU A 96 -2.93 14.32 -12.29
CA LEU A 96 -2.89 15.09 -11.03
C LEU A 96 -2.79 16.60 -11.28
N THR A 97 -1.97 17.00 -12.25
CA THR A 97 -1.84 18.42 -12.65
C THR A 97 -3.16 18.93 -13.24
N LEU A 98 -3.80 18.13 -14.10
CA LEU A 98 -5.11 18.43 -14.66
C LEU A 98 -6.20 18.50 -13.59
N PHE A 99 -6.15 17.64 -12.57
CA PHE A 99 -7.12 17.64 -11.49
C PHE A 99 -7.02 18.89 -10.61
N GLY A 100 -5.82 19.20 -10.11
CA GLY A 100 -5.68 20.20 -9.04
C GLY A 100 -5.18 21.58 -9.48
N ALA A 101 -4.28 21.63 -10.47
CA ALA A 101 -3.65 22.89 -10.87
C ALA A 101 -4.40 23.60 -12.00
N PHE A 102 -4.85 22.84 -12.99
CA PHE A 102 -5.51 23.38 -14.18
C PHE A 102 -6.80 24.18 -13.86
N PRO A 103 -7.73 23.71 -13.00
CA PRO A 103 -8.91 24.49 -12.61
C PRO A 103 -8.56 25.88 -12.06
N LYS A 104 -7.53 25.95 -11.22
CA LYS A 104 -7.11 27.19 -10.58
C LYS A 104 -6.43 28.16 -11.55
N TRP A 105 -5.58 27.65 -12.44
CA TRP A 105 -4.87 28.48 -13.42
C TRP A 105 -5.78 29.09 -14.48
N PHE A 106 -6.89 28.42 -14.82
CA PHE A 106 -7.80 28.82 -15.89
C PHE A 106 -9.18 29.27 -15.39
N ASP A 107 -9.36 29.38 -14.07
CA ASP A 107 -10.63 29.76 -13.45
C ASP A 107 -11.81 28.88 -13.92
N PHE A 108 -11.57 27.56 -13.98
CA PHE A 108 -12.50 26.57 -14.51
C PHE A 108 -12.88 25.53 -13.47
N TYR A 109 -14.05 25.70 -12.85
CA TYR A 109 -14.54 24.83 -11.78
C TYR A 109 -15.77 24.04 -12.25
N ASN A 110 -15.61 22.73 -12.39
CA ASN A 110 -16.68 21.84 -12.84
C ASN A 110 -16.61 20.48 -12.12
N ALA A 111 -17.69 20.08 -11.46
CA ALA A 111 -17.73 18.86 -10.66
C ALA A 111 -17.47 17.59 -11.51
N ALA A 112 -18.04 17.50 -12.72
CA ALA A 112 -17.83 16.34 -13.60
C ALA A 112 -16.37 16.25 -14.07
N TYR A 113 -15.72 17.39 -14.31
CA TYR A 113 -14.30 17.44 -14.63
C TYR A 113 -13.42 16.93 -13.49
N TYR A 114 -13.67 17.36 -12.25
CA TYR A 114 -12.94 16.88 -11.07
C TYR A 114 -13.11 15.36 -10.88
N VAL A 115 -14.34 14.85 -11.04
CA VAL A 115 -14.60 13.41 -10.94
C VAL A 115 -13.87 12.65 -12.05
N LEU A 116 -13.96 13.11 -13.30
CA LEU A 116 -13.34 12.42 -14.44
C LEU A 116 -11.81 12.38 -14.31
N THR A 117 -11.19 13.53 -14.03
CA THR A 117 -9.72 13.63 -13.91
C THR A 117 -9.19 12.82 -12.75
N TYR A 118 -9.87 12.81 -11.60
CA TYR A 118 -9.46 12.02 -10.43
C TYR A 118 -9.70 10.51 -10.60
N LEU A 119 -10.76 10.13 -11.32
CA LEU A 119 -11.01 8.74 -11.72
C LEU A 119 -9.89 8.24 -12.66
N LEU A 120 -9.53 9.02 -13.68
CA LEU A 120 -8.43 8.70 -14.59
C LEU A 120 -7.09 8.65 -13.84
N PHE A 121 -6.86 9.55 -12.88
CA PHE A 121 -5.71 9.48 -11.99
C PHE A 121 -5.66 8.14 -11.24
N GLY A 122 -6.78 7.69 -10.66
CA GLY A 122 -6.88 6.37 -10.02
C GLY A 122 -6.53 5.19 -10.95
N LEU A 123 -7.01 5.21 -12.19
CA LEU A 123 -6.70 4.17 -13.18
C LEU A 123 -5.21 4.14 -13.55
N MET A 124 -4.56 5.29 -13.72
CA MET A 124 -3.14 5.37 -14.04
C MET A 124 -2.25 4.99 -12.85
N GLN A 125 -2.67 5.34 -11.64
CA GLN A 125 -1.98 5.01 -10.39
C GLN A 125 -1.91 3.50 -10.12
N ALA A 126 -2.91 2.75 -10.58
CA ALA A 126 -3.07 1.32 -10.30
C ALA A 126 -2.00 0.41 -10.93
N CYS A 127 -1.30 0.87 -11.96
CA CYS A 127 -0.37 0.02 -12.69
C CYS A 127 0.99 -0.22 -11.98
N GLY A 128 1.35 0.65 -11.04
CA GLY A 128 2.66 0.64 -10.38
C GLY A 128 2.90 -0.61 -9.55
N TRP A 129 2.00 -0.90 -8.60
CA TRP A 129 2.22 -1.96 -7.60
C TRP A 129 2.41 -3.35 -8.21
N PRO A 130 1.50 -3.85 -9.07
CA PRO A 130 1.64 -5.21 -9.59
C PRO A 130 2.89 -5.38 -10.46
N SER A 131 3.29 -4.32 -11.16
CA SER A 131 4.47 -4.30 -12.02
C SER A 131 5.77 -4.29 -11.21
N GLU A 132 5.83 -3.51 -10.14
CA GLU A 132 7.00 -3.43 -9.28
C GLU A 132 7.17 -4.67 -8.41
N ILE A 133 6.07 -5.25 -7.90
CA ILE A 133 6.10 -6.54 -7.21
C ILE A 133 6.67 -7.64 -8.13
N ALA A 134 6.29 -7.65 -9.41
CA ALA A 134 6.86 -8.58 -10.38
C ALA A 134 8.37 -8.37 -10.59
N ILE A 135 8.83 -7.10 -10.68
CA ILE A 135 10.27 -6.79 -10.77
C ILE A 135 11.01 -7.24 -9.49
N MET A 136 10.48 -6.91 -8.32
CA MET A 136 11.07 -7.29 -7.03
C MET A 136 11.16 -8.80 -6.88
N ALA A 137 10.13 -9.54 -7.29
CA ALA A 137 10.14 -10.99 -7.31
C ALA A 137 11.20 -11.59 -8.24
N ASN A 138 11.45 -10.97 -9.40
CA ASN A 138 12.48 -11.43 -10.34
C ASN A 138 13.90 -11.19 -9.83
N TRP A 139 14.14 -10.10 -9.11
CA TRP A 139 15.48 -9.69 -8.66
C TRP A 139 15.87 -10.24 -7.29
N PHE A 140 14.89 -10.49 -6.42
CA PHE A 140 15.11 -10.91 -5.04
C PHE A 140 14.57 -12.33 -4.81
N GLY A 141 15.49 -13.26 -4.52
CA GLY A 141 15.19 -14.68 -4.36
C GLY A 141 14.41 -15.02 -3.09
N LYS A 142 14.36 -16.31 -2.75
CA LYS A 142 13.57 -16.82 -1.61
C LYS A 142 14.20 -16.51 -0.24
N ALA A 143 15.51 -16.32 -0.16
CA ALA A 143 16.21 -16.07 1.09
C ALA A 143 15.97 -14.63 1.59
N ASN A 144 15.63 -14.50 2.88
CA ASN A 144 15.34 -13.21 3.55
C ASN A 144 14.28 -12.35 2.83
N ARG A 145 13.34 -13.01 2.15
CA ARG A 145 12.30 -12.36 1.35
C ARG A 145 11.43 -11.44 2.20
N GLY A 146 11.12 -11.85 3.43
CA GLY A 146 10.28 -11.07 4.33
C GLY A 146 10.93 -9.74 4.72
N PHE A 147 12.22 -9.75 5.05
CA PHE A 147 12.95 -8.55 5.39
C PHE A 147 13.11 -7.64 4.18
N VAL A 148 13.55 -8.18 3.03
CA VAL A 148 13.73 -7.38 1.81
C VAL A 148 12.41 -6.72 1.40
N MET A 149 11.31 -7.48 1.39
CA MET A 149 10.00 -6.95 1.04
C MET A 149 9.38 -6.08 2.13
N GLY A 150 9.69 -6.31 3.41
CA GLY A 150 9.29 -5.43 4.51
C GLY A 150 9.97 -4.07 4.41
N VAL A 151 11.26 -4.04 4.08
CA VAL A 151 11.96 -2.78 3.78
C VAL A 151 11.39 -2.17 2.51
N TRP A 152 11.20 -2.95 1.44
CA TRP A 152 10.71 -2.40 0.18
C TRP A 152 9.28 -1.83 0.29
N ALA A 153 8.34 -2.56 0.89
CA ALA A 153 6.95 -2.13 1.05
C ALA A 153 6.81 -0.90 1.97
N SER A 154 7.81 -0.59 2.79
CA SER A 154 7.87 0.66 3.54
C SER A 154 7.97 1.91 2.65
N CYS A 155 8.18 1.76 1.33
CA CYS A 155 8.04 2.85 0.36
C CYS A 155 6.67 3.51 0.40
N GLN A 156 5.60 2.76 0.73
CA GLN A 156 4.23 3.29 0.80
C GLN A 156 4.09 4.34 1.90
N PRO A 157 4.29 4.01 3.20
CA PRO A 157 4.24 5.00 4.26
C PRO A 157 5.30 6.08 4.10
N LEU A 158 6.51 5.75 3.63
CA LEU A 158 7.53 6.79 3.39
C LEU A 158 7.11 7.79 2.30
N GLY A 159 6.47 7.31 1.24
CA GLY A 159 5.87 8.15 0.22
C GLY A 159 4.78 9.06 0.77
N ASN A 160 3.95 8.57 1.71
CA ASN A 160 2.96 9.38 2.40
C ASN A 160 3.63 10.51 3.22
N VAL A 161 4.71 10.19 3.96
CA VAL A 161 5.49 11.19 4.72
C VAL A 161 6.02 12.29 3.80
N PHE A 162 6.64 11.91 2.67
CA PHE A 162 7.12 12.89 1.70
C PHE A 162 5.99 13.70 1.07
N GLY A 163 4.86 13.07 0.77
CA GLY A 163 3.68 13.73 0.23
C GLY A 163 3.13 14.81 1.16
N SER A 164 2.93 14.48 2.44
CA SER A 164 2.51 15.45 3.47
C SER A 164 3.54 16.57 3.65
N PHE A 165 4.84 16.21 3.75
CA PHE A 165 5.91 17.19 3.88
C PHE A 165 5.96 18.20 2.72
N PHE A 166 5.98 17.72 1.47
CA PHE A 166 6.06 18.61 0.32
C PHE A 166 4.77 19.43 0.12
N THR A 167 3.62 18.84 0.40
CA THR A 167 2.33 19.55 0.33
C THR A 167 2.30 20.69 1.34
N SER A 168 2.62 20.40 2.61
CA SER A 168 2.72 21.40 3.68
C SER A 168 3.74 22.51 3.37
N TRP A 169 4.88 22.16 2.75
CA TRP A 169 5.92 23.14 2.40
C TRP A 169 5.50 24.11 1.29
N ILE A 170 4.71 23.65 0.32
CA ILE A 170 4.28 24.45 -0.84
C ILE A 170 2.97 25.17 -0.60
N LEU A 171 2.14 24.69 0.34
CA LEU A 171 0.82 25.26 0.62
C LEU A 171 0.79 26.79 0.79
N PRO A 172 1.76 27.45 1.44
CA PRO A 172 1.79 28.92 1.55
C PRO A 172 1.85 29.66 0.20
N PHE A 173 2.27 28.98 -0.86
CA PHE A 173 2.36 29.53 -2.22
C PHE A 173 1.13 29.21 -3.09
N GLY A 174 0.10 28.54 -2.54
CA GLY A 174 -1.09 28.11 -3.27
C GLY A 174 -1.19 26.59 -3.35
N TYR A 175 -2.40 26.07 -3.17
CA TYR A 175 -2.64 24.62 -3.14
C TYR A 175 -2.43 23.98 -4.54
N GLU A 176 -2.67 24.74 -5.61
CA GLU A 176 -2.48 24.32 -7.01
C GLU A 176 -1.02 23.93 -7.29
N ASN A 177 -0.09 24.61 -6.62
CA ASN A 177 1.34 24.35 -6.75
C ASN A 177 1.74 23.02 -6.11
N ALA A 178 1.03 22.55 -5.08
CA ALA A 178 1.27 21.24 -4.48
C ALA A 178 0.91 20.10 -5.46
N PHE A 179 -0.19 20.26 -6.21
CA PHE A 179 -0.58 19.33 -7.28
C PHE A 179 0.41 19.33 -8.43
N PHE A 180 0.80 20.52 -8.90
CA PHE A 180 1.77 20.64 -9.98
C PHE A 180 3.13 20.05 -9.60
N MET A 181 3.63 20.33 -8.39
CA MET A 181 4.93 19.81 -7.94
C MET A 181 4.91 18.27 -7.85
N ASN A 182 3.89 17.67 -7.24
CA ASN A 182 3.79 16.21 -7.16
C ASN A 182 3.61 15.59 -8.57
N GLY A 183 2.90 16.28 -9.45
CA GLY A 183 2.80 15.90 -10.86
C GLY A 183 4.16 15.89 -11.57
N LEU A 184 4.97 16.92 -11.37
CA LEU A 184 6.32 17.02 -11.94
C LEU A 184 7.27 15.95 -11.37
N LEU A 185 7.22 15.69 -10.07
CA LEU A 185 8.03 14.64 -9.44
C LEU A 185 7.72 13.26 -10.03
N MET A 186 6.46 12.98 -10.37
CA MET A 186 6.07 11.75 -11.07
C MET A 186 6.68 11.66 -12.48
N LEU A 187 6.73 12.76 -13.23
CA LEU A 187 7.39 12.79 -14.55
C LEU A 187 8.90 12.55 -14.45
N ILE A 188 9.56 13.17 -13.47
CA ILE A 188 10.99 12.97 -13.20
C ILE A 188 11.23 11.50 -12.81
N GLY A 189 10.41 10.94 -11.92
CA GLY A 189 10.49 9.54 -11.52
C GLY A 189 10.31 8.59 -12.69
N ALA A 190 9.38 8.87 -13.62
CA ALA A 190 9.18 8.08 -14.83
C ALA A 190 10.44 8.06 -15.71
N PHE A 191 11.09 9.22 -15.88
CA PHE A 191 12.35 9.31 -16.61
C PHE A 191 13.45 8.48 -15.95
N VAL A 192 13.58 8.55 -14.63
CA VAL A 192 14.57 7.76 -13.86
C VAL A 192 14.30 6.26 -14.01
N VAL A 193 13.05 5.80 -13.92
CA VAL A 193 12.66 4.40 -14.14
C VAL A 193 13.05 3.93 -15.55
N MET A 194 12.78 4.76 -16.56
CA MET A 194 13.07 4.44 -17.97
C MET A 194 14.55 4.24 -18.26
N ILE A 195 15.44 4.98 -17.58
CA ILE A 195 16.88 4.85 -17.82
C ILE A 195 17.57 3.86 -16.86
N SER A 196 16.96 3.54 -15.70
CA SER A 196 17.67 2.86 -14.60
C SER A 196 17.23 1.42 -14.31
N ILE A 197 15.99 1.05 -14.63
CA ILE A 197 15.44 -0.28 -14.27
C ILE A 197 15.58 -1.26 -15.44
N ASP A 198 16.08 -2.46 -15.12
CA ASP A 198 15.98 -3.66 -15.94
C ASP A 198 14.95 -4.63 -15.30
N PRO A 199 13.88 -5.07 -15.99
CA PRO A 199 12.82 -5.90 -15.43
C PRO A 199 13.24 -7.27 -14.88
N LYS A 200 14.28 -7.87 -15.47
CA LYS A 200 14.83 -9.18 -15.14
C LYS A 200 16.35 -9.10 -15.07
N PRO A 201 17.01 -9.90 -14.19
CA PRO A 201 18.47 -9.99 -14.18
C PRO A 201 19.03 -10.47 -15.52
N LYS A 202 20.20 -9.96 -15.92
CA LYS A 202 20.86 -10.34 -17.17
C LYS A 202 21.20 -11.84 -17.23
N GLU A 203 21.57 -12.46 -16.11
CA GLU A 203 21.83 -13.91 -16.04
C GLU A 203 20.62 -14.74 -16.44
N THR A 204 19.41 -14.32 -16.05
CA THR A 204 18.17 -14.98 -16.46
C THR A 204 17.94 -14.83 -17.96
N GLN A 205 18.27 -13.67 -18.54
CA GLN A 205 18.20 -13.45 -19.99
C GLN A 205 19.25 -14.27 -20.75
N TYR A 206 20.49 -14.34 -20.26
CA TYR A 206 21.55 -15.15 -20.88
C TYR A 206 21.20 -16.64 -20.86
N SER A 207 20.70 -17.17 -19.74
CA SER A 207 20.27 -18.56 -19.67
C SER A 207 19.09 -18.86 -20.61
N GLN A 208 18.16 -17.93 -20.80
CA GLN A 208 17.07 -18.07 -21.77
C GLN A 208 17.60 -18.08 -23.21
N LEU A 209 18.43 -17.10 -23.57
CA LEU A 209 19.05 -17.01 -24.91
C LEU A 209 19.90 -18.25 -25.23
N HIS A 210 20.67 -18.74 -24.25
CA HIS A 210 21.53 -19.90 -24.46
C HIS A 210 20.73 -21.19 -24.63
N ASN A 211 19.61 -21.34 -23.91
CA ASN A 211 18.67 -22.47 -24.09
C ASN A 211 17.92 -22.40 -25.43
N GLU A 212 17.63 -21.19 -25.93
CA GLU A 212 17.03 -20.99 -27.26
C GLU A 212 18.02 -21.34 -28.38
N GLU A 213 19.29 -20.93 -28.25
CA GLU A 213 20.36 -21.22 -29.22
C GLU A 213 20.82 -22.68 -29.20
N SER A 214 20.83 -23.35 -28.04
CA SER A 214 21.29 -24.73 -27.92
C SER A 214 20.26 -25.76 -28.40
N GLY A 215 19.02 -25.35 -28.69
CA GLY A 215 17.94 -26.27 -29.03
C GLY A 215 17.51 -27.18 -27.87
N GLU A 216 18.15 -27.07 -26.70
CA GLU A 216 17.68 -27.63 -25.45
C GLU A 216 16.49 -26.80 -24.99
N ARG A 217 15.30 -27.15 -25.50
CA ARG A 217 14.04 -26.80 -24.86
C ARG A 217 14.00 -27.44 -23.47
N SER A 218 14.74 -26.88 -22.52
CA SER A 218 14.35 -26.96 -21.12
C SER A 218 12.95 -26.39 -21.07
N HIS A 219 11.97 -27.25 -20.82
CA HIS A 219 10.55 -26.93 -20.74
C HIS A 219 10.24 -26.01 -19.53
N ALA A 220 10.93 -24.89 -19.38
CA ALA A 220 10.32 -23.70 -18.82
C ALA A 220 9.46 -23.09 -19.94
N VAL A 221 8.37 -23.77 -20.28
CA VAL A 221 7.30 -23.17 -21.08
C VAL A 221 6.96 -21.86 -20.36
N GLU A 222 7.09 -20.71 -21.02
CA GLU A 222 6.42 -19.49 -20.54
C GLU A 222 4.92 -19.83 -20.54
N GLY A 223 4.44 -20.35 -19.41
CA GLY A 223 3.07 -20.80 -19.26
C GLY A 223 2.13 -19.65 -19.58
N GLU A 224 0.97 -19.96 -20.18
CA GLU A 224 -0.01 -18.93 -20.48
C GLU A 224 -0.34 -18.13 -19.21
N PRO A 225 -0.38 -16.79 -19.30
CA PRO A 225 -0.61 -15.97 -18.13
C PRO A 225 -1.97 -16.30 -17.52
N ILE A 226 -1.98 -16.57 -16.21
CA ILE A 226 -3.16 -17.11 -15.52
C ILE A 226 -4.36 -16.17 -15.64
N LYS A 227 -5.57 -16.75 -15.69
CA LYS A 227 -6.80 -15.97 -15.63
C LYS A 227 -7.07 -15.58 -14.19
N ILE A 228 -7.71 -14.43 -13.98
CA ILE A 228 -8.06 -13.92 -12.64
C ILE A 228 -8.89 -14.95 -11.85
N LEU A 229 -9.82 -15.64 -12.51
CA LEU A 229 -10.64 -16.67 -11.87
C LEU A 229 -9.81 -17.84 -11.35
N ASP A 230 -8.82 -18.28 -12.13
CA ASP A 230 -7.91 -19.36 -11.72
C ASP A 230 -7.00 -18.88 -10.57
N ALA A 231 -6.59 -17.61 -10.59
CA ALA A 231 -5.80 -16.99 -9.53
C ALA A 231 -6.54 -16.94 -8.19
N ILE A 232 -7.85 -16.68 -8.19
CA ILE A 232 -8.69 -16.66 -6.97
C ILE A 232 -8.75 -18.04 -6.31
N LEU A 233 -8.74 -19.11 -7.11
CA LEU A 233 -8.83 -20.50 -6.64
C LEU A 233 -7.52 -21.02 -6.05
N LEU A 234 -6.42 -20.27 -6.16
CA LEU A 234 -5.14 -20.65 -5.59
C LEU A 234 -5.23 -20.76 -4.05
N PRO A 235 -4.57 -21.75 -3.43
CA PRO A 235 -4.59 -21.94 -2.00
C PRO A 235 -4.17 -20.66 -1.24
N GLY A 236 -5.06 -20.18 -0.38
CA GLY A 236 -4.82 -19.00 0.47
C GLY A 236 -5.04 -17.64 -0.19
N VAL A 237 -5.14 -17.55 -1.52
CA VAL A 237 -5.32 -16.25 -2.21
C VAL A 237 -6.61 -15.58 -1.78
N LEU A 238 -7.75 -16.27 -1.85
CA LEU A 238 -9.05 -15.70 -1.44
C LEU A 238 -9.04 -15.24 0.04
N ALA A 239 -8.44 -16.03 0.94
CA ALA A 239 -8.37 -15.70 2.36
C ALA A 239 -7.58 -14.41 2.60
N TYR A 240 -6.43 -14.25 1.94
CA TYR A 240 -5.63 -13.02 2.05
C TYR A 240 -6.26 -11.85 1.30
N CYS A 241 -6.99 -12.06 0.20
CA CYS A 241 -7.74 -11.01 -0.49
C CYS A 241 -8.83 -10.41 0.41
N LEU A 242 -9.61 -11.26 1.09
CA LEU A 242 -10.66 -10.82 2.03
C LEU A 242 -10.07 -10.17 3.28
N CYS A 243 -8.96 -10.71 3.79
CA CYS A 243 -8.19 -10.09 4.87
C CYS A 243 -7.70 -8.69 4.47
N ASN A 244 -7.13 -8.55 3.28
CA ASN A 244 -6.65 -7.28 2.75
C ASN A 244 -7.79 -6.29 2.48
N ALA A 245 -8.97 -6.73 2.07
CA ALA A 245 -10.15 -5.87 1.93
C ALA A 245 -10.51 -5.18 3.24
N CYS A 246 -10.55 -5.93 4.33
CA CYS A 246 -10.84 -5.38 5.65
C CYS A 246 -9.71 -4.48 6.15
N LEU A 247 -8.46 -4.94 6.02
CA LEU A 247 -7.31 -4.23 6.58
C LEU A 247 -6.94 -2.97 5.80
N LYS A 248 -7.01 -3.01 4.46
CA LYS A 248 -6.74 -1.83 3.61
C LYS A 248 -7.80 -0.77 3.81
N LEU A 249 -9.06 -1.15 4.07
CA LEU A 249 -10.11 -0.21 4.47
C LEU A 249 -9.68 0.59 5.69
N VAL A 250 -9.30 -0.08 6.78
CA VAL A 250 -8.84 0.58 8.01
C VAL A 250 -7.60 1.44 7.74
N ASN A 251 -6.58 0.87 7.09
CA ASN A 251 -5.33 1.57 6.82
C ASN A 251 -5.54 2.83 5.97
N TYR A 252 -6.41 2.76 4.96
CA TYR A 252 -6.67 3.89 4.07
C TYR A 252 -7.62 4.90 4.73
N ALA A 253 -8.45 4.50 5.69
CA ALA A 253 -9.20 5.46 6.47
C ALA A 253 -8.24 6.41 7.24
N PHE A 254 -7.18 5.87 7.85
CA PHE A 254 -6.10 6.70 8.41
C PHE A 254 -5.42 7.55 7.32
N PHE A 255 -5.11 6.99 6.15
CA PHE A 255 -4.47 7.75 5.08
C PHE A 255 -5.28 8.97 4.60
N PHE A 256 -6.60 8.85 4.39
CA PHE A 256 -7.44 9.91 3.82
C PHE A 256 -8.07 10.85 4.84
N TRP A 257 -8.29 10.37 6.08
CA TRP A 257 -9.13 11.06 7.07
C TRP A 257 -8.39 11.42 8.35
N LEU A 258 -7.19 10.89 8.62
CA LEU A 258 -6.48 11.17 9.87
C LEU A 258 -6.20 12.68 10.08
N PRO A 259 -5.67 13.45 9.11
CA PRO A 259 -5.48 14.89 9.31
C PRO A 259 -6.81 15.60 9.61
N LEU A 260 -7.87 15.28 8.85
CA LEU A 260 -9.19 15.87 9.05
C LEU A 260 -9.77 15.54 10.43
N TYR A 261 -9.63 14.30 10.89
CA TYR A 261 -10.01 13.88 12.24
C TYR A 261 -9.34 14.74 13.31
N LEU A 262 -8.03 14.98 13.19
CA LEU A 262 -7.27 15.76 14.17
C LEU A 262 -7.71 17.23 14.20
N THR A 263 -7.97 17.81 13.02
CA THR A 263 -8.49 19.17 12.91
C THR A 263 -9.90 19.29 13.48
N GLU A 264 -10.80 18.35 13.20
CA GLU A 264 -12.19 18.40 13.68
C GLU A 264 -12.33 18.07 15.17
N ALA A 265 -11.63 17.03 15.65
CA ALA A 265 -11.77 16.55 17.02
C ALA A 265 -11.01 17.40 18.04
N TYR A 266 -9.86 17.98 17.64
CA TYR A 266 -8.97 18.71 18.55
C TYR A 266 -8.73 20.18 18.16
N HIS A 267 -9.35 20.65 17.08
CA HIS A 267 -9.20 22.04 16.59
C HIS A 267 -7.74 22.45 16.30
N TRP A 268 -6.91 21.49 15.91
CA TRP A 268 -5.54 21.76 15.46
C TRP A 268 -5.52 22.28 14.04
N GLU A 269 -4.58 23.19 13.76
CA GLU A 269 -4.35 23.74 12.41
C GLU A 269 -4.06 22.62 11.40
N GLU A 270 -4.52 22.78 10.15
CA GLU A 270 -4.35 21.79 9.06
C GLU A 270 -2.89 21.39 8.88
N THR A 271 -1.97 22.35 8.94
CA THR A 271 -0.51 22.12 8.83
C THR A 271 0.02 21.23 9.97
N THR A 272 -0.45 21.47 11.19
CA THR A 272 -0.04 20.71 12.38
C THR A 272 -0.65 19.31 12.37
N ALA A 273 -1.91 19.19 11.98
CA ALA A 273 -2.62 17.91 11.85
C ALA A 273 -1.97 17.01 10.79
N ASP A 274 -1.61 17.57 9.62
CA ASP A 274 -0.90 16.84 8.57
C ASP A 274 0.49 16.37 9.04
N GLN A 275 1.25 17.24 9.70
CA GLN A 275 2.56 16.87 10.28
C GLN A 275 2.46 15.80 11.37
N LEU A 276 1.44 15.84 12.24
CA LEU A 276 1.24 14.81 13.25
C LEU A 276 0.84 13.47 12.65
N SER A 277 0.07 13.48 11.55
CA SER A 277 -0.37 12.26 10.88
C SER A 277 0.80 11.39 10.38
N ILE A 278 1.97 12.00 10.12
CA ILE A 278 3.22 11.30 9.76
C ILE A 278 3.59 10.20 10.76
N TRP A 279 3.29 10.36 12.04
CA TRP A 279 3.63 9.35 13.06
C TRP A 279 2.95 8.00 12.83
N TYR A 280 1.76 8.00 12.22
CA TYR A 280 1.11 6.76 11.78
C TYR A 280 1.95 6.04 10.71
N ASP A 281 2.45 6.78 9.72
CA ASP A 281 3.28 6.23 8.66
C ASP A 281 4.65 5.75 9.18
N ILE A 282 5.27 6.48 10.13
CA ILE A 282 6.47 6.02 10.83
C ILE A 282 6.24 4.68 11.51
N GLY A 283 5.10 4.52 12.18
CA GLY A 283 4.69 3.23 12.74
C GLY A 283 4.60 2.14 11.69
N GLY A 284 3.99 2.43 10.54
CA GLY A 284 3.89 1.52 9.40
C GLY A 284 5.23 1.06 8.83
N ILE A 285 6.22 1.96 8.75
CA ILE A 285 7.61 1.65 8.35
C ILE A 285 8.21 0.65 9.34
N ILE A 286 8.15 0.97 10.64
CA ILE A 286 8.70 0.12 11.70
C ILE A 286 8.04 -1.27 11.66
N GLY A 287 6.71 -1.32 11.63
CA GLY A 287 5.94 -2.56 11.61
C GLY A 287 6.25 -3.43 10.38
N SER A 288 6.44 -2.83 9.22
CA SER A 288 6.76 -3.56 7.98
C SER A 288 8.18 -4.13 8.01
N VAL A 289 9.18 -3.33 8.37
CA VAL A 289 10.59 -3.76 8.41
C VAL A 289 10.81 -4.81 9.49
N VAL A 290 10.38 -4.52 10.72
CA VAL A 290 10.54 -5.43 11.87
C VAL A 290 9.71 -6.69 11.67
N GLY A 291 8.47 -6.56 11.19
CA GLY A 291 7.62 -7.72 10.92
C GLY A 291 8.16 -8.59 9.79
N GLY A 292 8.78 -7.99 8.77
CA GLY A 292 9.46 -8.70 7.69
C GLY A 292 10.63 -9.53 8.21
N TYR A 293 11.47 -8.92 9.06
CA TYR A 293 12.59 -9.59 9.72
C TYR A 293 12.14 -10.72 10.65
N ILE A 294 11.16 -10.46 11.53
CA ILE A 294 10.66 -11.46 12.48
C ILE A 294 10.04 -12.63 11.73
N SER A 295 9.26 -12.37 10.68
CA SER A 295 8.61 -13.44 9.93
C SER A 295 9.62 -14.31 9.15
N ASP A 296 10.76 -13.76 8.72
CA ASP A 296 11.84 -14.57 8.16
C ASP A 296 12.48 -15.46 9.22
N LYS A 297 12.73 -14.92 10.42
CA LYS A 297 13.28 -15.70 11.55
C LYS A 297 12.34 -16.81 12.03
N LEU A 298 11.04 -16.54 12.06
CA LEU A 298 10.03 -17.51 12.49
C LEU A 298 9.77 -18.57 11.41
N GLY A 299 10.04 -18.28 10.14
CA GLY A 299 9.70 -19.15 9.02
C GLY A 299 8.20 -19.25 8.74
N CYS A 300 7.36 -18.54 9.50
CA CYS A 300 5.91 -18.45 9.30
C CYS A 300 5.45 -16.99 9.26
N ARG A 301 4.42 -16.71 8.46
CA ARG A 301 3.93 -15.34 8.23
C ARG A 301 2.58 -15.08 8.90
N ALA A 302 1.63 -16.00 8.77
CA ALA A 302 0.26 -15.80 9.24
C ALA A 302 0.16 -15.59 10.77
N PRO A 303 0.88 -16.33 11.64
CA PRO A 303 0.79 -16.11 13.08
C PRO A 303 1.27 -14.72 13.52
N LEU A 304 2.34 -14.20 12.90
CA LEU A 304 2.82 -12.86 13.17
C LEU A 304 1.78 -11.80 12.79
N ILE A 305 1.21 -11.91 11.58
CA ILE A 305 0.16 -10.99 11.11
C ILE A 305 -1.04 -11.03 12.07
N VAL A 306 -1.50 -12.22 12.48
CA VAL A 306 -2.60 -12.34 13.44
C VAL A 306 -2.25 -11.70 14.78
N ALA A 307 -1.04 -11.89 15.30
CA ALA A 307 -0.61 -11.25 16.54
C ALA A 307 -0.61 -9.72 16.44
N MET A 308 -0.09 -9.16 15.34
CA MET A 308 -0.12 -7.72 15.08
C MET A 308 -1.56 -7.19 15.01
N LEU A 309 -2.46 -7.91 14.33
CA LEU A 309 -3.88 -7.54 14.25
C LEU A 309 -4.60 -7.64 15.59
N ILE A 310 -4.28 -8.61 16.45
CA ILE A 310 -4.84 -8.67 17.81
C ILE A 310 -4.37 -7.46 18.62
N CYS A 311 -3.08 -7.12 18.56
CA CYS A 311 -2.56 -5.91 19.18
C CYS A 311 -3.22 -4.64 18.62
N SER A 312 -3.58 -4.64 17.34
CA SER A 312 -4.23 -3.49 16.70
C SER A 312 -5.57 -3.16 17.34
N ILE A 313 -6.36 -4.16 17.74
CA ILE A 313 -7.67 -3.97 18.39
C ILE A 313 -7.49 -3.20 19.70
N GLY A 314 -6.52 -3.61 20.53
CA GLY A 314 -6.19 -2.91 21.76
C GLY A 314 -5.67 -1.48 21.50
N SER A 315 -4.78 -1.31 20.52
CA SER A 315 -4.22 0.01 20.20
C SER A 315 -5.28 0.99 19.68
N LEU A 316 -6.23 0.52 18.87
CA LEU A 316 -7.34 1.33 18.35
C LEU A 316 -8.29 1.73 19.46
N PHE A 317 -8.59 0.82 20.38
CA PHE A 317 -9.40 1.14 21.56
C PHE A 317 -8.75 2.25 22.40
N VAL A 318 -7.44 2.14 22.68
CA VAL A 318 -6.74 3.18 23.45
C VAL A 318 -6.69 4.51 22.69
N TYR A 319 -6.40 4.47 21.39
CA TYR A 319 -6.31 5.67 20.56
C TYR A 319 -7.64 6.43 20.48
N ALA A 320 -8.78 5.72 20.44
CA ALA A 320 -10.11 6.33 20.47
C ALA A 320 -10.38 7.16 21.74
N HIS A 321 -9.64 6.93 22.83
CA HIS A 321 -9.88 7.55 24.15
C HIS A 321 -8.72 8.40 24.68
N ILE A 322 -7.66 8.62 23.89
CA ILE A 322 -6.43 9.24 24.39
C ILE A 322 -6.50 10.77 24.57
N GLY A 323 -7.48 11.42 23.94
CA GLY A 323 -7.69 12.86 24.00
C GLY A 323 -6.64 13.70 23.27
N ALA A 324 -6.66 15.01 23.52
CA ALA A 324 -5.95 16.04 22.73
C ALA A 324 -4.48 16.26 23.14
N HIS A 325 -3.82 15.34 23.85
CA HIS A 325 -2.40 15.54 24.20
C HIS A 325 -1.49 15.13 23.05
N MET A 326 -0.90 16.09 22.34
CA MET A 326 -0.17 15.87 21.06
C MET A 326 0.89 14.76 21.12
N ILE A 327 1.72 14.72 22.18
CA ILE A 327 2.77 13.69 22.32
C ILE A 327 2.18 12.29 22.46
N TRP A 328 1.08 12.17 23.21
CA TRP A 328 0.41 10.89 23.42
C TRP A 328 -0.32 10.45 22.15
N ASN A 329 -0.94 11.41 21.45
CA ASN A 329 -1.57 11.18 20.17
C ASN A 329 -0.55 10.66 19.14
N ALA A 330 0.61 11.31 19.00
CA ALA A 330 1.70 10.88 18.13
C ALA A 330 2.25 9.48 18.49
N PHE A 331 2.47 9.21 19.78
CA PHE A 331 2.95 7.91 20.25
C PHE A 331 1.95 6.79 19.90
N PHE A 332 0.66 6.96 20.18
CA PHE A 332 -0.32 5.94 19.88
C PHE A 332 -0.65 5.83 18.39
N MET A 333 -0.58 6.91 17.61
CA MET A 333 -0.59 6.81 16.14
C MET A 333 0.54 5.91 15.64
N THR A 334 1.74 6.03 16.22
CA THR A 334 2.87 5.15 15.89
C THR A 334 2.56 3.70 16.23
N VAL A 335 1.99 3.42 17.42
CA VAL A 335 1.60 2.06 17.82
C VAL A 335 0.52 1.48 16.91
N VAL A 336 -0.50 2.27 16.56
CA VAL A 336 -1.55 1.88 15.60
C VAL A 336 -0.93 1.65 14.22
N GLY A 337 0.00 2.50 13.78
CA GLY A 337 0.75 2.33 12.53
C GLY A 337 1.52 1.01 12.49
N VAL A 338 2.24 0.67 13.56
CA VAL A 338 2.97 -0.61 13.68
C VAL A 338 2.00 -1.80 13.54
N THR A 339 0.83 -1.73 14.16
CA THR A 339 -0.09 -2.86 14.30
C THR A 339 -1.17 -2.94 13.20
N VAL A 340 -1.39 -1.87 12.43
CA VAL A 340 -2.35 -1.80 11.31
C VAL A 340 -1.63 -1.68 9.96
N SER A 341 -0.82 -0.63 9.78
CA SER A 341 -0.08 -0.40 8.54
C SER A 341 1.04 -1.43 8.34
N GLY A 342 1.70 -1.86 9.43
CA GLY A 342 2.68 -2.94 9.42
C GLY A 342 2.18 -4.24 8.77
N PRO A 343 1.14 -4.92 9.31
CA PRO A 343 0.61 -6.15 8.69
C PRO A 343 0.01 -5.90 7.31
N TYR A 344 -0.55 -4.73 7.04
CA TYR A 344 -1.00 -4.37 5.69
C TYR A 344 0.16 -4.42 4.69
N ASN A 345 1.27 -3.73 4.97
CA ASN A 345 2.46 -3.70 4.11
C ASN A 345 3.07 -5.10 3.93
N LEU A 346 3.04 -5.95 4.97
CA LEU A 346 3.48 -7.35 4.86
C LEU A 346 2.58 -8.18 3.94
N ILE A 347 1.26 -7.96 3.98
CA ILE A 347 0.31 -8.67 3.13
C ILE A 347 0.52 -8.26 1.66
N VAL A 348 0.51 -6.95 1.37
CA VAL A 348 0.61 -6.47 0.00
C VAL A 348 2.00 -6.68 -0.61
N GLY A 349 3.06 -6.70 0.20
CA GLY A 349 4.44 -6.94 -0.25
C GLY A 349 4.84 -8.41 -0.18
N THR A 350 5.13 -8.89 1.03
CA THR A 350 5.70 -10.22 1.27
C THR A 350 4.75 -11.35 0.90
N ILE A 351 3.51 -11.32 1.42
CA ILE A 351 2.53 -12.39 1.16
C ILE A 351 2.13 -12.40 -0.31
N SER A 352 2.01 -11.24 -0.96
CA SER A 352 1.74 -11.16 -2.41
C SER A 352 2.77 -11.97 -3.22
N ILE A 353 4.06 -11.84 -2.89
CA ILE A 353 5.11 -12.60 -3.57
C ILE A 353 5.03 -14.09 -3.21
N ASP A 354 4.76 -14.43 -1.95
CA ASP A 354 4.62 -15.84 -1.54
C ASP A 354 3.43 -16.53 -2.22
N LEU A 355 2.31 -15.82 -2.39
CA LEU A 355 1.14 -16.31 -3.10
C LEU A 355 1.38 -16.46 -4.61
N GLY A 356 2.11 -15.54 -5.23
CA GLY A 356 2.47 -15.63 -6.65
C GLY A 356 3.58 -16.65 -6.93
N SER A 357 4.40 -16.99 -5.93
CA SER A 357 5.55 -17.91 -6.06
C SER A 357 5.24 -19.35 -5.60
N GLN A 358 3.95 -19.73 -5.52
CA GLN A 358 3.57 -21.06 -5.02
C GLN A 358 4.14 -22.18 -5.91
N PRO A 359 4.44 -23.38 -5.35
CA PRO A 359 4.96 -24.51 -6.14
C PRO A 359 4.05 -24.92 -7.30
N ILE A 360 2.72 -24.75 -7.17
CA ILE A 360 1.75 -25.00 -8.24
C ILE A 360 1.92 -24.05 -9.44
N LEU A 361 2.57 -22.91 -9.22
CA LEU A 361 2.91 -21.91 -10.23
C LEU A 361 4.38 -22.02 -10.69
N ALA A 362 5.13 -23.03 -10.26
CA ALA A 362 6.53 -23.19 -10.65
C ALA A 362 6.72 -23.34 -12.17
N ALA A 363 5.70 -23.83 -12.88
CA ALA A 363 5.66 -23.93 -14.34
C ALA A 363 5.12 -22.66 -15.03
N ASN A 364 4.69 -21.64 -14.29
CA ASN A 364 4.08 -20.43 -14.83
C ASN A 364 4.72 -19.17 -14.24
N ALA A 365 5.72 -18.64 -14.94
CA ALA A 365 6.43 -17.43 -14.54
C ALA A 365 5.57 -16.14 -14.65
N GLN A 366 4.37 -16.21 -15.25
CA GLN A 366 3.51 -15.07 -15.58
C GLN A 366 2.26 -15.01 -14.67
N ALA A 367 2.46 -15.18 -13.36
CA ALA A 367 1.38 -15.12 -12.36
C ALA A 367 1.57 -14.03 -11.30
N MET A 368 2.76 -13.45 -11.19
CA MET A 368 3.12 -12.56 -10.08
C MET A 368 2.32 -11.26 -10.09
N SER A 369 2.19 -10.63 -11.27
CA SER A 369 1.47 -9.37 -11.41
C SER A 369 -0.04 -9.60 -11.23
N THR A 370 -0.59 -10.69 -11.78
CA THR A 370 -2.01 -11.03 -11.65
C THR A 370 -2.40 -11.31 -10.20
N VAL A 371 -1.62 -12.10 -9.46
CA VAL A 371 -1.90 -12.39 -8.04
C VAL A 371 -1.77 -11.13 -7.19
N SER A 372 -0.76 -10.29 -7.45
CA SER A 372 -0.59 -9.03 -6.74
C SER A 372 -1.72 -8.04 -7.02
N GLY A 373 -2.12 -7.89 -8.29
CA GLY A 373 -3.25 -7.05 -8.70
C GLY A 373 -4.58 -7.54 -8.14
N LEU A 374 -4.80 -8.86 -8.07
CA LEU A 374 -5.98 -9.44 -7.44
C LEU A 374 -6.04 -9.15 -5.93
N LEU A 375 -4.93 -9.35 -5.23
CA LEU A 375 -4.82 -9.12 -3.79
C LEU A 375 -5.01 -7.64 -3.45
N ASP A 376 -4.26 -6.76 -4.12
CA ASP A 376 -4.32 -5.33 -3.85
C ASP A 376 -5.63 -4.71 -4.37
N GLY A 377 -6.15 -5.21 -5.49
CA GLY A 377 -7.41 -4.76 -6.09
C GLY A 377 -8.60 -5.08 -5.20
N THR A 378 -8.66 -6.28 -4.63
CA THR A 378 -9.69 -6.66 -3.64
C THR A 378 -9.56 -5.80 -2.37
N GLY A 379 -8.32 -5.54 -1.94
CA GLY A 379 -8.01 -4.56 -0.89
C GLY A 379 -8.64 -3.19 -1.17
N SER A 380 -8.38 -2.66 -2.37
CA SER A 380 -8.83 -1.32 -2.79
C SER A 380 -10.34 -1.24 -2.93
N ALA A 381 -11.00 -2.32 -3.35
CA ALA A 381 -12.46 -2.41 -3.37
C ALA A 381 -13.04 -2.31 -1.95
N GLY A 382 -12.41 -2.98 -0.96
CA GLY A 382 -12.74 -2.79 0.46
C GLY A 382 -12.53 -1.34 0.92
N SER A 383 -11.42 -0.72 0.53
CA SER A 383 -11.15 0.69 0.83
C SER A 383 -12.19 1.65 0.24
N ALA A 384 -12.64 1.42 -1.00
CA ALA A 384 -13.70 2.21 -1.63
C ALA A 384 -15.00 2.19 -0.81
N ILE A 385 -15.38 1.01 -0.30
CA ILE A 385 -16.53 0.88 0.62
C ILE A 385 -16.28 1.70 1.89
N GLY A 386 -15.06 1.66 2.44
CA GLY A 386 -14.67 2.47 3.60
C GLY A 386 -14.81 3.96 3.39
N GLN A 387 -14.43 4.48 2.21
CA GLN A 387 -14.55 5.92 1.90
C GLN A 387 -16.01 6.40 1.91
N ILE A 388 -16.97 5.49 1.69
CA ILE A 388 -18.40 5.78 1.79
C ILE A 388 -18.88 5.61 3.24
N LEU A 389 -18.47 4.54 3.92
CA LEU A 389 -18.93 4.21 5.28
C LEU A 389 -18.41 5.17 6.35
N VAL A 390 -17.14 5.58 6.28
CA VAL A 390 -16.51 6.42 7.32
C VAL A 390 -17.24 7.75 7.49
N PRO A 391 -17.52 8.55 6.43
CA PRO A 391 -18.28 9.78 6.58
C PRO A 391 -19.70 9.57 7.08
N ILE A 392 -20.38 8.49 6.66
CA ILE A 392 -21.75 8.19 7.13
C ILE A 392 -21.76 7.91 8.64
N MET A 393 -20.82 7.10 9.12
CA MET A 393 -20.71 6.77 10.53
C MET A 393 -20.28 7.97 11.37
N GLN A 394 -19.28 8.72 10.91
CA GLN A 394 -18.80 9.93 11.58
C GLN A 394 -19.92 10.97 11.74
N ASN A 395 -20.70 11.23 10.69
CA ASN A 395 -21.78 12.22 10.74
C ASN A 395 -22.98 11.78 11.58
N SER A 396 -23.27 10.49 11.67
CA SER A 396 -24.46 9.97 12.38
C SER A 396 -24.20 9.60 13.85
N LEU A 397 -23.01 9.07 14.14
CA LEU A 397 -22.68 8.45 15.43
C LEU A 397 -21.35 8.97 16.03
N GLY A 398 -20.67 9.90 15.37
CA GLY A 398 -19.41 10.48 15.81
C GLY A 398 -18.18 9.61 15.53
N TRP A 399 -16.99 10.15 15.81
CA TRP A 399 -15.70 9.52 15.50
C TRP A 399 -15.42 8.22 16.28
N GLU A 400 -15.94 8.07 17.50
CA GLU A 400 -15.80 6.82 18.27
C GLU A 400 -16.37 5.61 17.52
N SER A 401 -17.52 5.78 16.85
CA SER A 401 -18.16 4.72 16.05
C SER A 401 -17.25 4.22 14.91
N VAL A 402 -16.46 5.12 14.32
CA VAL A 402 -15.51 4.80 13.25
C VAL A 402 -14.38 3.92 13.77
N PHE A 403 -13.86 4.18 14.97
CA PHE A 403 -12.86 3.32 15.61
C PHE A 403 -13.42 1.94 15.97
N TYR A 404 -14.69 1.85 16.39
CA TYR A 404 -15.38 0.57 16.60
C TYR A 404 -15.55 -0.23 15.30
N LEU A 405 -15.86 0.43 14.18
CA LEU A 405 -15.83 -0.21 12.86
C LEU A 405 -14.44 -0.77 12.54
N PHE A 406 -13.37 -0.02 12.81
CA PHE A 406 -12.00 -0.49 12.55
C PHE A 406 -11.64 -1.73 13.36
N MET A 407 -12.02 -1.78 14.64
CA MET A 407 -11.82 -2.96 15.48
C MET A 407 -12.59 -4.18 14.95
N LEU A 408 -13.83 -3.99 14.49
CA LEU A 408 -14.62 -5.05 13.85
C LEU A 408 -13.94 -5.56 12.58
N LEU A 409 -13.49 -4.67 11.70
CA LEU A 409 -12.83 -5.04 10.45
C LEU A 409 -11.51 -5.78 10.69
N ASN A 410 -10.71 -5.37 11.67
CA ASN A 410 -9.49 -6.10 12.02
C ASN A 410 -9.80 -7.49 12.61
N THR A 411 -10.90 -7.63 13.35
CA THR A 411 -11.39 -8.93 13.81
C THR A 411 -11.81 -9.83 12.64
N LEU A 412 -12.53 -9.27 11.67
CA LEU A 412 -12.91 -9.99 10.43
C LEU A 412 -11.68 -10.39 9.61
N ALA A 413 -10.68 -9.50 9.51
CA ALA A 413 -9.40 -9.79 8.86
C ALA A 413 -8.68 -10.99 9.50
N ILE A 414 -8.67 -11.06 10.83
CA ILE A 414 -8.14 -12.22 11.59
C ILE A 414 -8.93 -13.49 11.25
N CYS A 415 -10.27 -13.44 11.24
CA CYS A 415 -11.11 -14.58 10.91
C CYS A 415 -10.79 -15.15 9.51
N CYS A 416 -10.56 -14.29 8.51
CA CYS A 416 -10.24 -14.71 7.14
C CYS A 416 -8.95 -15.55 7.06
N ILE A 417 -7.91 -15.20 7.84
CA ILE A 417 -6.61 -15.90 7.80
C ILE A 417 -6.40 -16.89 8.95
N MET A 418 -7.37 -17.04 9.86
CA MET A 418 -7.24 -17.90 11.04
C MET A 418 -6.91 -19.35 10.67
N LYS A 419 -7.58 -19.91 9.65
CA LYS A 419 -7.27 -21.26 9.16
C LYS A 419 -5.82 -21.38 8.72
N ARG A 420 -5.29 -20.35 8.02
CA ARG A 420 -3.89 -20.32 7.57
C ARG A 420 -2.93 -20.18 8.75
N CYS A 421 -3.26 -19.35 9.74
CA CYS A 421 -2.51 -19.22 10.97
C CYS A 421 -2.35 -20.57 11.68
N VAL A 422 -3.43 -21.34 11.84
CA VAL A 422 -3.37 -22.67 12.47
C VAL A 422 -2.52 -23.65 11.66
N MET A 423 -2.58 -23.59 10.33
CA MET A 423 -1.75 -24.43 9.45
C MET A 423 -0.25 -24.11 9.57
N ASP A 424 0.10 -22.83 9.69
CA ASP A 424 1.49 -22.38 9.82
C ASP A 424 2.03 -22.62 11.25
N LEU A 425 1.19 -22.55 12.28
CA LEU A 425 1.59 -22.70 13.69
C LEU A 425 1.95 -24.15 14.07
N LYS A 426 1.23 -25.14 13.53
CA LYS A 426 1.43 -26.56 13.88
C LYS A 426 2.85 -27.05 13.56
N PRO A 427 3.39 -26.88 12.33
CA PRO A 427 4.76 -27.26 12.01
C PRO A 427 5.80 -26.46 12.80
N TRP A 428 5.56 -25.17 12.99
CA TRP A 428 6.47 -24.30 13.73
C TRP A 428 6.63 -24.72 15.20
N LEU A 429 5.53 -25.00 15.90
CA LEU A 429 5.57 -25.53 17.27
C LEU A 429 6.29 -26.88 17.33
N SER A 430 6.06 -27.76 16.34
CA SER A 430 6.76 -29.06 16.27
C SER A 430 8.26 -28.93 16.03
N SER A 431 8.69 -27.89 15.30
CA SER A 431 10.10 -27.56 15.08
C SER A 431 10.79 -27.06 16.35
N ILE A 432 10.08 -26.33 17.21
CA ILE A 432 10.60 -25.85 18.50
C ILE A 432 10.72 -27.01 19.48
N SER A 433 9.74 -27.92 19.52
CA SER A 433 9.81 -29.10 20.38
C SER A 433 10.89 -30.10 19.96
N SER A 434 11.41 -30.02 18.74
CA SER A 434 12.41 -30.93 18.19
C SER A 434 13.82 -30.35 18.09
N SER A 435 14.03 -29.06 18.43
CA SER A 435 15.39 -28.53 18.59
C SER A 435 16.02 -29.16 19.84
N PRO A 436 17.17 -29.86 19.71
CA PRO A 436 17.74 -30.62 20.81
C PRO A 436 18.13 -29.66 21.93
N GLU A 437 17.71 -30.00 23.15
CA GLU A 437 18.39 -29.54 24.36
C GLU A 437 19.90 -29.69 24.14
N LEU A 438 20.66 -28.64 24.44
CA LEU A 438 22.10 -28.74 24.61
C LEU A 438 22.37 -29.97 25.48
N SER A 439 22.95 -31.02 24.91
CA SER A 439 23.38 -32.18 25.68
C SER A 439 24.30 -31.67 26.79
N PRO A 440 23.95 -31.85 28.08
CA PRO A 440 24.84 -31.50 29.16
C PRO A 440 26.05 -32.41 29.06
N LEU A 441 27.23 -31.78 28.96
CA LEU A 441 28.56 -32.30 29.27
C LEU A 441 28.56 -33.70 29.93
N LEU A 442 28.73 -34.75 29.12
CA LEU A 442 29.13 -36.08 29.58
C LEU A 442 30.11 -36.68 28.57
N ASN A 443 31.39 -36.43 28.79
CA ASN A 443 32.47 -37.43 28.76
C ASN A 443 33.82 -36.75 29.00
N ASP A 444 34.10 -36.43 30.27
CA ASP A 444 35.47 -36.50 30.76
C ASP A 444 35.59 -37.81 31.55
N SER A 445 36.02 -38.87 30.86
CA SER A 445 36.63 -40.03 31.50
C SER A 445 38.14 -39.94 31.27
N PRO A 446 38.97 -39.78 32.31
CA PRO A 446 40.41 -39.89 32.15
C PRO A 446 40.75 -41.37 31.99
N HIS A 447 41.27 -41.74 30.82
CA HIS A 447 41.99 -42.99 30.69
C HIS A 447 43.39 -42.81 31.27
N GLU A 448 43.67 -43.61 32.28
CA GLU A 448 45.01 -44.01 32.72
C GLU A 448 45.79 -44.58 31.53
N ASP A 449 47.00 -44.07 31.31
CA ASP A 449 48.23 -44.83 31.07
C ASP A 449 49.45 -43.93 31.29
#